data_AF-A0A2V7Y859-F1
#
_entry.id   AF-A0A2V7Y859-F1
#
_cell.length_a   1.000
_cell.length_b   1.000
_cell.length_c   1.000
_cell.angle_alpha   90.00
_cell.angle_beta   90.00
_cell.angle_gamma   90.00
#
_symmetry.space_group_name_H-M   'P 1'
#
loop_
_entity.id
_entity.type
_entity.pdbx_description
1 polymer ?
#
loop_
_entity_poly.entity_id
_entity_poly.type
_entity_poly.pdbx_seq_one_letter_code
_entity_poly.pdbx_strand_id
1 'polypeptide(L)'
;MPHMPGGPGISAPRSDIIPDMSRNRMSRRAVQVVAENRIREAIEEGLFDGLPGLGQPIPDIDEPYDPDWWLKKWIRREGMSKTLAEKFGKDFWARK
;
A
#
# COMPACT_ATOMS: atom_id res chain seq x y z
N MET A 1 -11.91 -58.55 0.01
CA MET A 1 -12.46 -57.24 0.42
C MET A 1 -12.26 -57.07 1.91
N PRO A 2 -11.66 -55.94 2.32
CA PRO A 2 -12.36 -55.01 3.20
C PRO A 2 -12.50 -53.65 2.53
N HIS A 3 -13.72 -53.14 2.57
CA HIS A 3 -14.15 -51.82 2.12
C HIS A 3 -13.66 -50.77 3.12
N MET A 4 -13.18 -49.62 2.65
CA MET A 4 -13.10 -48.41 3.48
C MET A 4 -14.25 -47.47 3.10
N PRO A 5 -14.90 -46.82 4.08
CA PRO A 5 -16.01 -45.91 3.82
C PRO A 5 -15.53 -44.63 3.14
N GLY A 6 -16.27 -44.19 2.12
CA GLY A 6 -16.04 -42.93 1.43
C GLY A 6 -16.15 -41.74 2.39
N GLY A 7 -15.10 -40.92 2.43
CA GLY A 7 -15.17 -39.59 3.02
C GLY A 7 -16.14 -38.70 2.23
N PRO A 8 -16.77 -37.70 2.88
CA PRO A 8 -17.71 -36.81 2.20
C PRO A 8 -17.00 -36.04 1.09
N GLY A 9 -17.44 -36.26 -0.15
CA GLY A 9 -17.02 -35.48 -1.30
C GLY A 9 -17.38 -34.01 -1.07
N ILE A 10 -16.36 -33.19 -0.83
CA ILE A 10 -16.48 -31.74 -0.90
C ILE A 10 -16.60 -31.44 -2.40
N SER A 11 -17.82 -31.38 -2.92
CA SER A 11 -18.07 -30.85 -4.26
C SER A 11 -17.46 -29.45 -4.33
N ALA A 12 -16.45 -29.28 -5.20
CA ALA A 12 -15.95 -27.97 -5.56
C ALA A 12 -17.16 -27.09 -5.98
N PRO A 13 -17.22 -25.82 -5.57
CA PRO A 13 -18.28 -24.94 -6.03
C PRO A 13 -18.24 -24.90 -7.56
N ARG A 14 -19.41 -25.14 -8.19
CA ARG A 14 -19.59 -25.09 -9.66
C ARG A 14 -18.94 -23.81 -10.19
N SER A 15 -18.07 -23.98 -11.18
CA SER A 15 -17.26 -22.95 -11.85
C SER A 15 -18.05 -21.82 -12.52
N ASP A 16 -19.38 -21.91 -12.54
CA ASP A 16 -20.22 -21.15 -13.46
C ASP A 16 -20.81 -19.88 -12.81
N ILE A 17 -20.46 -19.58 -11.54
CA ILE A 17 -20.97 -18.43 -10.77
C ILE A 17 -19.83 -17.54 -10.23
N ILE A 18 -18.63 -17.61 -10.81
CA ILE A 18 -17.66 -16.53 -10.62
C ILE A 18 -17.84 -15.58 -11.82
N PRO A 19 -18.44 -14.38 -11.64
CA PRO A 19 -18.41 -13.39 -12.70
C PRO A 19 -16.94 -13.12 -13.01
N ASP A 20 -16.54 -13.42 -14.24
CA ASP A 20 -15.20 -13.13 -14.73
C ASP A 20 -14.98 -11.61 -14.66
N MET A 21 -14.32 -11.18 -13.59
CA MET A 21 -13.85 -9.82 -13.42
C MET A 21 -12.63 -9.54 -14.31
N SER A 22 -12.26 -10.43 -15.24
CA SER A 22 -11.29 -10.19 -16.30
C SER A 22 -11.83 -9.33 -17.46
N ARG A 23 -12.92 -8.58 -17.26
CA ARG A 23 -13.18 -7.37 -18.05
C ARG A 23 -12.31 -6.22 -17.57
N ASN A 24 -11.03 -6.29 -17.96
CA ASN A 24 -10.16 -5.17 -18.31
C ASN A 24 -10.49 -3.82 -17.64
N ARG A 25 -10.15 -3.68 -16.35
CA ARG A 25 -10.19 -2.40 -15.63
C ARG A 25 -8.95 -1.60 -16.03
N MET A 26 -9.03 -0.93 -17.19
CA MET A 26 -7.94 -0.26 -17.92
C MET A 26 -6.78 -1.17 -18.34
N SER A 27 -6.44 -1.17 -19.64
CA SER A 27 -5.19 -1.77 -20.09
C SER A 27 -4.02 -1.00 -19.43
N ARG A 28 -2.94 -1.69 -19.04
CA ARG A 28 -1.73 -1.03 -18.50
C ARG A 28 -1.29 0.16 -19.38
N ARG A 29 -1.48 0.07 -20.69
CA ARG A 29 -1.23 1.13 -21.67
C ARG A 29 -2.15 2.35 -21.50
N ALA A 30 -3.45 2.13 -21.27
CA ALA A 30 -4.39 3.22 -21.03
C ALA A 30 -4.06 3.97 -19.73
N VAL A 31 -3.70 3.27 -18.66
CA VAL A 31 -3.26 3.88 -17.39
C VAL A 31 -2.01 4.74 -17.61
N GLN A 32 -1.04 4.21 -18.36
CA GLN A 32 0.19 4.93 -18.68
C GLN A 32 -0.10 6.24 -19.45
N VAL A 33 -0.91 6.19 -20.50
CA VAL A 33 -1.24 7.38 -21.30
C VAL A 33 -1.96 8.44 -20.47
N VAL A 34 -2.92 8.02 -19.64
CA VAL A 34 -3.62 8.96 -18.73
C VAL A 34 -2.63 9.58 -17.75
N ALA A 35 -1.75 8.79 -17.13
CA ALA A 35 -0.76 9.29 -16.18
C ALA A 35 0.21 10.29 -16.84
N GLU A 36 0.75 9.98 -18.02
CA GLU A 36 1.67 10.84 -18.76
C GLU A 36 1.03 12.19 -19.13
N ASN A 37 -0.21 12.17 -19.61
CA ASN A 37 -0.93 13.40 -19.95
C ASN A 37 -1.18 14.27 -18.71
N ARG A 38 -1.59 13.67 -17.59
CA ARG A 38 -1.81 14.40 -16.33
C ARG A 38 -0.54 15.03 -15.78
N ILE A 39 0.58 14.32 -15.86
CA ILE A 39 1.88 14.87 -15.43
C ILE A 39 2.26 16.07 -16.31
N ARG A 40 2.08 15.95 -17.64
CA ARG A 40 2.41 17.04 -18.57
C ARG A 40 1.55 18.29 -18.32
N GLU A 41 0.23 18.12 -18.21
CA GLU A 41 -0.71 19.19 -17.85
C GLU A 41 -0.27 19.88 -16.56
N ALA A 42 0.04 19.11 -15.50
CA ALA A 42 0.47 19.65 -14.22
C ALA A 42 1.82 20.40 -14.27
N ILE A 43 2.74 20.00 -15.16
CA ILE A 43 3.99 20.73 -15.39
C ILE A 43 3.72 22.05 -16.14
N GLU A 44 2.92 22.02 -17.20
CA GLU A 44 2.56 23.21 -17.99
C GLU A 44 1.81 24.25 -17.15
N GLU A 45 0.98 23.80 -16.21
CA GLU A 45 0.26 24.65 -15.26
C GLU A 45 1.12 25.12 -14.08
N GLY A 46 2.37 24.66 -13.95
CA GLY A 46 3.23 25.02 -12.83
C GLY A 46 2.75 24.46 -11.48
N LEU A 47 1.96 23.37 -11.46
CA LEU A 47 1.48 22.77 -10.20
C LEU A 47 2.60 22.15 -9.36
N PHE A 48 3.78 21.96 -9.95
CA PHE A 48 5.00 21.54 -9.26
C PHE A 48 5.88 22.73 -8.83
N ASP A 49 5.49 23.96 -9.14
CA ASP A 49 6.23 25.15 -8.72
C ASP A 49 5.91 25.48 -7.26
N GLY A 50 6.93 25.88 -6.49
CA GLY A 50 6.76 26.29 -5.09
C GLY A 50 6.34 25.15 -4.14
N LEU A 51 6.64 23.89 -4.48
CA LEU A 51 6.36 22.77 -3.58
C LEU A 51 6.96 22.97 -2.19
N PRO A 52 6.25 22.57 -1.12
CA PRO A 52 6.80 22.57 0.22
C PRO A 52 8.13 21.80 0.26
N GLY A 53 9.19 22.47 0.70
CA GLY A 53 10.55 21.90 0.75
C GLY A 53 11.39 22.10 -0.51
N LEU A 54 10.89 22.77 -1.56
CA LEU A 54 11.69 23.12 -2.73
C LEU A 54 12.91 23.95 -2.32
N GLY A 55 14.12 23.48 -2.66
CA GLY A 55 15.39 24.15 -2.33
C GLY A 55 15.78 24.09 -0.85
N GLN A 56 14.98 23.45 0.01
CA GLN A 56 15.31 23.25 1.42
C GLN A 56 16.15 21.97 1.59
N PRO A 57 17.04 21.92 2.58
CA PRO A 57 17.74 20.68 2.92
C PRO A 57 16.72 19.60 3.30
N ILE A 58 16.99 18.36 2.88
CA ILE A 58 16.16 17.21 3.26
C ILE A 58 16.32 16.98 4.76
N PRO A 59 15.24 17.04 5.57
CA PRO A 59 15.33 16.75 6.98
C PRO A 59 15.83 15.33 7.21
N ASP A 60 16.65 15.16 8.24
CA ASP A 60 17.12 13.86 8.72
C ASP A 60 17.98 13.09 7.69
N ILE A 61 18.54 13.76 6.67
CA ILE A 61 19.36 13.11 5.63
C ILE A 61 20.67 12.52 6.16
N ASP A 62 21.22 13.12 7.21
CA ASP A 62 22.45 12.68 7.88
C ASP A 62 22.18 11.68 9.01
N GLU A 63 20.91 11.35 9.28
CA GLU A 63 20.56 10.37 10.31
C GLU A 63 20.87 8.93 9.84
N PRO A 64 21.21 8.01 10.76
CA PRO A 64 21.36 6.60 10.44
C PRO A 64 20.10 6.04 9.78
N TYR A 65 20.28 5.23 8.72
CA TYR A 65 19.18 4.56 8.05
C TYR A 65 18.38 3.69 9.02
N ASP A 66 17.11 4.00 9.16
CA ASP A 66 16.15 3.29 10.00
C ASP A 66 15.11 2.61 9.12
N PRO A 67 15.04 1.27 9.04
CA PRO A 67 14.04 0.57 8.22
C PRO A 67 12.58 0.98 8.50
N ASP A 68 12.29 1.46 9.72
CA ASP A 68 10.97 1.87 10.17
C ASP A 68 10.75 3.40 10.04
N TRP A 69 11.64 4.13 9.36
CA TRP A 69 11.58 5.60 9.22
C TRP A 69 10.22 6.09 8.72
N TRP A 70 9.65 5.42 7.72
CA TRP A 70 8.38 5.78 7.11
C TRP A 70 7.20 5.55 8.06
N LEU A 71 7.23 4.46 8.84
CA LEU A 71 6.21 4.12 9.82
C LEU A 71 6.25 5.09 10.99
N LYS A 72 7.45 5.41 11.50
CA LYS A 72 7.66 6.41 12.55
C LYS A 72 7.15 7.79 12.12
N LYS A 73 7.47 8.22 10.89
CA LYS A 73 7.02 9.48 10.32
C LYS A 73 5.49 9.51 10.16
N TRP A 74 4.89 8.40 9.73
CA TRP A 74 3.44 8.27 9.61
C TRP A 74 2.75 8.33 10.98
N ILE A 75 3.21 7.56 11.98
CA ILE A 75 2.66 7.59 13.35
C ILE A 75 2.71 9.00 13.94
N ARG A 76 3.81 9.73 13.71
CA ARG A 76 3.97 11.12 14.15
C ARG A 76 2.98 12.05 13.47
N ARG A 77 2.78 11.92 12.15
CA ARG A 77 1.85 12.74 11.37
C ARG A 77 0.39 12.50 11.75
N GLU A 78 0.01 11.25 11.96
CA GLU A 78 -1.38 10.86 12.27
C GLU A 78 -1.70 10.92 13.77
N GLY A 79 -0.74 11.29 14.63
CA GLY A 79 -0.94 11.36 16.08
C GLY A 79 -1.22 10.02 16.76
N MET A 80 -0.91 8.90 16.10
CA MET A 80 -1.30 7.56 16.56
C MET A 80 -0.43 7.00 17.68
N SER A 81 0.61 7.72 18.11
CA SER A 81 1.59 7.23 19.09
C SER A 81 0.94 6.79 20.40
N LYS A 82 -0.10 7.50 20.86
CA LYS A 82 -0.82 7.17 22.09
C LYS A 82 -1.64 5.89 21.93
N THR A 83 -2.44 5.81 20.87
CA THR A 83 -3.29 4.66 20.55
C THR A 83 -2.48 3.38 20.34
N LEU A 84 -1.31 3.48 19.69
CA LEU A 84 -0.42 2.35 19.51
C LEU A 84 0.22 1.88 20.82
N ALA A 85 0.63 2.82 21.68
CA ALA A 85 1.17 2.49 23.00
C ALA A 85 0.12 1.82 23.90
N GLU A 86 -1.14 2.27 23.82
CA GLU A 86 -2.26 1.65 24.55
C GLU A 86 -2.58 0.24 24.04
N LYS A 87 -2.56 0.04 22.72
CA LYS A 87 -2.97 -1.24 22.10
C LYS A 87 -1.90 -2.31 22.11
N PHE A 88 -0.63 -1.93 21.98
CA PHE A 88 0.49 -2.86 21.80
C PHE A 88 1.52 -2.81 22.93
N GLY A 89 1.35 -1.94 23.93
CA GLY A 89 2.27 -1.80 25.05
C GLY A 89 3.63 -1.21 24.65
N LYS A 90 4.59 -1.23 25.60
CA LYS A 90 5.94 -0.69 25.40
C LYS A 90 6.77 -1.50 24.38
N ASP A 91 6.32 -2.70 24.04
CA ASP A 91 7.01 -3.63 23.15
C ASP A 91 6.85 -3.28 21.67
N PHE A 92 5.93 -2.37 21.33
CA PHE A 92 5.75 -1.89 19.96
C PHE A 92 7.05 -1.35 19.35
N TRP A 93 7.88 -0.70 20.16
CA TRP A 93 9.18 -0.15 19.76
C TRP A 93 10.36 -1.09 20.04
N ALA A 94 10.13 -2.21 20.75
CA ALA A 94 11.20 -3.06 21.27
C ALA A 94 11.66 -4.17 20.30
N ARG A 95 11.17 -4.18 19.06
CA ARG A 95 11.63 -5.14 18.05
C ARG A 95 12.98 -4.69 17.49
N LYS A 96 14.01 -5.50 17.75
CA LYS A 96 15.33 -5.44 17.15
C LYS A 96 15.71 -6.83 16.65
#